data_AF-A0AAD4BG70-F1
#
_entry.id   AF-A0AAD4BG70-F1
#
_cell.length_a   1.000
_cell.length_b   1.000
_cell.length_c   1.000
_cell.angle_alpha   90.00
_cell.angle_beta   90.00
_cell.angle_gamma   90.00
#
_symmetry.space_group_name_H-M   'P 1'
#
loop_
_entity.id
_entity.type
_entity.pdbx_description
1 polymer ?
#
loop_
_entity_poly.entity_id
_entity_poly.type
_entity_poly.pdbx_seq_one_letter_code
_entity_poly.pdbx_strand_id
1 'polypeptide(L)'
;MPAVDQGMTKMSDDMNNGVLSEDPSDKEFVRLEPAIMGAGITRRGGVEDRGHLFSQPTPLTNFPSSFTEMNPRSCSAPLIRVHCGIQDRVAREQAQKQARLQRTAELDKYMPTLKQACPYHFVHAKSVVADDYPRCSWMGYGNLDGYKHFKNSLTFESYTYCYRCGMPQERQHNGEGPMCHMNHNFRSKLPCPYSHFIFRVAYRVWEVLELRVQMMKDLGEKDMPMTQDQFEAWALEEEEGRYNNLLEVFLWFCRKVDRENPRIFGRVFGSA
;
A
#
# COMPACT_ATOMS: atom_id res chain seq x y z
N MET A 1 -8.74 20.41 -62.43
CA MET A 1 -9.14 19.20 -63.17
C MET A 1 -8.51 17.99 -62.50
N PRO A 2 -9.14 16.81 -62.40
CA PRO A 2 -10.54 16.45 -62.59
C PRO A 2 -11.09 15.49 -61.50
N ALA A 3 -12.32 15.02 -61.75
CA ALA A 3 -12.91 13.72 -61.40
C ALA A 3 -13.45 13.49 -59.97
N VAL A 4 -14.75 13.76 -59.88
CA VAL A 4 -15.75 13.06 -59.06
C VAL A 4 -15.69 11.56 -59.34
N ASP A 5 -15.69 10.72 -58.30
CA ASP A 5 -16.08 9.32 -58.42
C ASP A 5 -17.07 8.97 -57.30
N GLN A 6 -18.24 8.51 -57.71
CA GLN A 6 -19.36 8.07 -56.87
C GLN A 6 -19.31 6.54 -56.80
N GLY A 7 -18.90 6.00 -55.66
CA GLY A 7 -18.97 4.56 -55.39
C GLY A 7 -20.11 4.23 -54.41
N MET A 8 -21.32 4.01 -54.93
CA MET A 8 -22.38 3.29 -54.22
C MET A 8 -22.11 1.79 -54.26
N THR A 9 -22.08 1.13 -53.10
CA THR A 9 -22.28 -0.33 -53.03
C THR A 9 -23.06 -0.73 -51.78
N LYS A 10 -24.36 -0.94 -52.03
CA LYS A 10 -25.26 -2.00 -51.57
C LYS A 10 -25.16 -2.55 -50.14
N MET A 11 -26.27 -2.35 -49.44
CA MET A 11 -26.78 -3.19 -48.35
C MET A 11 -26.93 -4.64 -48.80
N SER A 12 -26.59 -5.56 -47.91
CA SER A 12 -27.20 -6.88 -47.83
C SER A 12 -27.47 -7.17 -46.36
N ASP A 13 -28.72 -7.01 -45.97
CA ASP A 13 -29.32 -7.76 -44.87
C ASP A 13 -29.29 -9.24 -45.26
N ASP A 14 -28.83 -10.11 -44.36
CA ASP A 14 -29.54 -11.37 -44.16
C ASP A 14 -29.21 -11.97 -42.80
N MET A 15 -30.30 -12.48 -42.21
CA MET A 15 -30.41 -13.07 -40.91
C MET A 15 -29.67 -14.40 -40.83
N ASN A 16 -29.17 -14.77 -39.65
CA ASN A 16 -29.44 -16.13 -39.19
C ASN A 16 -29.52 -16.25 -37.67
N ASN A 17 -30.66 -16.82 -37.26
CA ASN A 17 -31.00 -17.25 -35.92
C ASN A 17 -30.13 -18.45 -35.50
N GLY A 18 -29.64 -18.42 -34.27
CA GLY A 18 -29.08 -19.58 -33.59
C GLY A 18 -29.58 -19.62 -32.16
N VAL A 19 -30.80 -20.13 -31.99
CA VAL A 19 -31.51 -20.36 -30.73
C VAL A 19 -31.28 -21.81 -30.27
N LEU A 20 -31.17 -21.98 -28.94
CA LEU A 20 -31.23 -23.20 -28.11
C LEU A 20 -29.98 -24.10 -28.02
N SER A 21 -29.41 -24.14 -26.81
CA SER A 21 -29.51 -25.34 -25.98
C SER A 21 -29.24 -24.98 -24.51
N GLU A 22 -30.31 -24.95 -23.71
CA GLU A 22 -30.24 -25.21 -22.28
C GLU A 22 -29.91 -26.69 -22.11
N ASP A 23 -28.99 -27.03 -21.22
CA ASP A 23 -29.06 -28.33 -20.53
C ASP A 23 -28.51 -28.18 -19.10
N PRO A 24 -29.26 -28.63 -18.08
CA PRO A 24 -28.92 -28.54 -16.67
C PRO A 24 -28.22 -29.83 -16.21
N SER A 25 -27.13 -29.72 -15.48
CA SER A 25 -26.71 -30.84 -14.63
C SER A 25 -25.97 -30.34 -13.41
N ASP A 26 -26.73 -30.33 -12.32
CA ASP A 26 -26.32 -30.41 -10.93
C ASP A 26 -25.10 -31.30 -10.73
N LYS A 27 -24.08 -30.76 -10.05
CA LYS A 27 -23.22 -31.55 -9.17
C LYS A 27 -23.05 -30.82 -7.85
N GLU A 28 -23.64 -31.45 -6.84
CA GLU A 28 -23.61 -31.14 -5.41
C GLU A 28 -22.26 -30.62 -4.94
N PHE A 29 -22.27 -29.44 -4.34
CA PHE A 29 -21.22 -29.01 -3.42
C PHE A 29 -21.72 -29.22 -1.99
N VAL A 30 -21.01 -30.08 -1.28
CA VAL A 30 -21.15 -30.33 0.16
C VAL A 30 -21.00 -29.02 0.92
N ARG A 31 -22.11 -28.53 1.49
CA ARG A 31 -22.12 -27.45 2.49
C ARG A 31 -21.53 -27.99 3.79
N LEU A 32 -20.39 -27.44 4.20
CA LEU A 32 -19.95 -27.49 5.60
C LEU A 32 -20.56 -26.28 6.31
N GLU A 33 -21.52 -26.52 7.20
CA GLU A 33 -22.11 -25.51 8.08
C GLU A 33 -21.09 -25.05 9.14
N PRO A 34 -20.99 -23.74 9.42
CA PRO A 34 -20.39 -23.27 10.66
C PRO A 34 -21.42 -23.34 11.80
N ALA A 35 -21.07 -24.09 12.84
CA ALA A 35 -21.84 -24.18 14.07
C ALA A 35 -21.95 -22.81 14.76
N ILE A 36 -23.20 -22.40 15.02
CA ILE A 36 -23.59 -21.25 15.84
C ILE A 36 -23.77 -21.70 17.30
N MET A 37 -22.99 -21.13 18.22
CA MET A 37 -23.31 -20.96 19.64
C MET A 37 -22.53 -19.73 20.12
N GLY A 38 -23.07 -18.72 20.80
CA GLY A 38 -24.38 -18.48 21.37
C GLY A 38 -24.42 -17.05 21.89
N ALA A 39 -25.65 -16.55 22.08
CA ALA A 39 -25.98 -15.16 22.36
C ALA A 39 -25.61 -14.66 23.77
N GLY A 40 -25.46 -13.34 23.89
CA GLY A 40 -25.35 -12.60 25.15
C GLY A 40 -25.71 -11.12 24.98
N ILE A 41 -27.00 -10.83 24.95
CA ILE A 41 -27.69 -9.52 25.03
C ILE A 41 -27.44 -8.96 26.47
N THR A 42 -27.23 -7.66 26.80
CA THR A 42 -28.17 -6.52 26.79
C THR A 42 -27.53 -5.23 27.34
N ARG A 43 -27.87 -4.09 26.71
CA ARG A 43 -28.33 -2.77 27.24
C ARG A 43 -27.53 -1.84 28.20
N ARG A 44 -27.47 -0.58 27.71
CA ARG A 44 -27.87 0.74 28.29
C ARG A 44 -27.24 1.26 29.60
N GLY A 45 -26.72 2.50 29.51
CA GLY A 45 -27.18 3.62 30.33
C GLY A 45 -26.10 4.43 31.08
N GLY A 46 -26.24 5.76 31.11
CA GLY A 46 -25.52 6.73 31.96
C GLY A 46 -24.52 7.58 31.18
N VAL A 47 -24.81 8.78 30.67
CA VAL A 47 -25.27 10.04 31.31
C VAL A 47 -24.28 10.56 32.36
N GLU A 48 -23.55 11.61 31.91
CA GLU A 48 -23.11 12.82 32.63
C GLU A 48 -22.51 12.68 34.04
N ASP A 49 -21.22 13.01 34.17
CA ASP A 49 -20.80 14.04 35.13
C ASP A 49 -19.40 14.58 34.79
N ARG A 50 -19.31 15.82 34.26
CA ARG A 50 -18.06 16.56 34.11
C ARG A 50 -17.99 17.58 35.24
N GLY A 51 -17.49 17.13 36.38
CA GLY A 51 -17.08 18.00 37.48
C GLY A 51 -15.91 18.89 37.06
N HIS A 52 -16.20 20.17 36.85
CA HIS A 52 -15.22 21.25 36.85
C HIS A 52 -14.65 21.39 38.27
N LEU A 53 -13.35 21.13 38.44
CA LEU A 53 -12.60 21.61 39.60
C LEU A 53 -11.55 22.62 39.14
N PHE A 54 -11.85 23.87 39.47
CA PHE A 54 -10.90 24.97 39.60
C PHE A 54 -9.73 24.54 40.49
N SER A 55 -8.51 24.83 40.06
CA SER A 55 -7.36 24.94 40.96
C SER A 55 -6.58 26.18 40.56
N GLN A 56 -6.46 27.07 41.53
CA GLN A 56 -5.83 28.38 41.43
C GLN A 56 -4.31 28.27 41.26
N PRO A 57 -3.66 29.24 40.59
CA PRO A 57 -2.20 29.39 40.65
C PRO A 57 -1.77 30.10 41.94
N THR A 58 -0.91 29.45 42.72
CA THR A 58 -0.19 30.03 43.86
C THR A 58 0.97 30.92 43.39
N PRO A 59 1.31 32.00 44.12
CA PRO A 59 2.35 32.95 43.73
C PRO A 59 3.76 32.57 44.20
N LEU A 60 4.71 33.07 43.40
CA LEU A 60 6.15 33.24 43.57
C LEU A 60 6.73 33.17 45.00
N THR A 61 7.81 32.40 45.14
CA THR A 61 8.80 32.57 46.21
C THR A 61 10.23 32.62 45.67
N ASN A 62 10.97 33.56 46.27
CA ASN A 62 12.32 33.99 45.98
C ASN A 62 13.37 32.88 46.17
N PHE A 63 14.28 32.74 45.22
CA PHE A 63 15.57 32.06 45.43
C PHE A 63 16.67 33.11 45.60
N PRO A 64 17.40 33.12 46.73
CA PRO A 64 18.62 33.89 46.85
C PRO A 64 19.77 33.22 46.09
N SER A 65 20.43 34.00 45.24
CA SER A 65 21.74 33.69 44.66
C SER A 65 22.79 33.54 45.75
N SER A 66 23.31 32.33 45.92
CA SER A 66 24.62 32.07 46.50
C SER A 66 25.56 31.58 45.41
N PHE A 67 26.35 32.51 44.88
CA PHE A 67 27.52 32.19 44.05
C PHE A 67 28.61 31.65 44.96
N THR A 68 28.82 30.33 44.95
CA THR A 68 30.03 29.71 45.49
C THR A 68 31.04 29.60 44.35
N GLU A 69 32.09 30.39 44.45
CA GLU A 69 33.23 30.45 43.55
C GLU A 69 33.98 29.11 43.56
N MET A 70 33.72 28.25 42.56
CA MET A 70 34.46 27.01 42.35
C MET A 70 35.69 27.27 41.48
N ASN A 71 36.84 27.09 42.12
CA ASN A 71 38.19 27.14 41.58
C ASN A 71 38.35 26.21 40.34
N PRO A 72 38.74 26.71 39.15
CA PRO A 72 38.96 25.87 37.98
C PRO A 72 40.25 25.08 38.14
N ARG A 73 40.14 23.83 38.61
CA ARG A 73 41.21 22.84 38.42
C ARG A 73 41.27 22.50 36.93
N SER A 74 42.27 23.09 36.28
CA SER A 74 42.75 22.72 34.95
C SER A 74 43.19 21.25 34.97
N CYS A 75 42.25 20.36 34.67
CA CYS A 75 42.51 18.99 34.29
C CYS A 75 42.23 18.91 32.79
N SER A 76 43.29 19.07 32.00
CA SER A 76 43.30 18.85 30.56
C SER A 76 43.00 17.37 30.29
N ALA A 77 41.73 17.00 30.27
CA ALA A 77 41.32 15.68 29.80
C ALA A 77 41.73 15.57 28.32
N PRO A 78 42.44 14.51 27.91
CA PRO A 78 42.71 14.28 26.50
C PRO A 78 41.37 14.16 25.78
N LEU A 79 41.19 14.94 24.71
CA LEU A 79 40.03 14.86 23.83
C LEU A 79 39.98 13.45 23.23
N ILE A 80 39.21 12.58 23.89
CA ILE A 80 38.86 11.25 23.37
C ILE A 80 38.21 11.50 22.02
N ARG A 81 38.85 11.04 20.94
CA ARG A 81 38.37 11.16 19.57
C ARG A 81 37.08 10.34 19.42
N VAL A 82 35.94 10.94 19.70
CA VAL A 82 34.58 10.44 19.34
C VAL A 82 34.31 10.67 17.84
N HIS A 83 35.31 10.49 16.98
CA HIS A 83 35.19 10.76 15.55
C HIS A 83 34.78 9.54 14.72
N CYS A 84 34.83 8.32 15.29
CA CYS A 84 34.42 7.12 14.57
C CYS A 84 32.89 7.02 14.40
N GLY A 85 32.10 7.46 15.39
CA GLY A 85 30.64 7.26 15.36
C GLY A 85 29.86 8.18 14.42
N ILE A 86 30.37 9.38 14.11
CA ILE A 86 29.65 10.35 13.27
C ILE A 86 29.70 9.93 11.80
N GLN A 87 30.87 9.51 11.30
CA GLN A 87 31.02 9.07 9.91
C GLN A 87 30.17 7.83 9.61
N ASP A 88 30.15 6.84 10.53
CA ASP A 88 29.33 5.64 10.39
C ASP A 88 27.82 5.95 10.42
N ARG A 89 27.41 6.94 11.22
CA ARG A 89 26.02 7.39 11.25
C ARG A 89 25.62 8.07 9.94
N VAL A 90 26.44 9.00 9.44
CA VAL A 90 26.18 9.68 8.17
C VAL A 90 26.14 8.68 7.01
N ALA A 91 27.07 7.71 6.99
CA ALA A 91 27.08 6.67 5.97
C ALA A 91 25.81 5.80 6.01
N ARG A 92 25.32 5.43 7.20
CA ARG A 92 24.06 4.68 7.35
C ARG A 92 22.85 5.49 6.90
N GLU A 93 22.74 6.75 7.32
CA GLU A 93 21.65 7.64 6.90
C GLU A 93 21.64 7.84 5.38
N GLN A 94 22.82 8.00 4.76
CA GLN A 94 22.95 8.09 3.30
C GLN A 94 22.55 6.79 2.61
N ALA A 95 22.95 5.63 3.13
CA ALA A 95 22.59 4.33 2.58
C ALA A 95 21.07 4.08 2.66
N GLN A 96 20.45 4.42 3.80
CA GLN A 96 19.01 4.34 4.00
C GLN A 96 18.25 5.24 3.01
N LYS A 97 18.72 6.48 2.84
CA LYS A 97 18.14 7.41 1.86
C LYS A 97 18.25 6.88 0.43
N GLN A 98 19.41 6.36 0.04
CA GLN A 98 19.60 5.77 -1.29
C GLN A 98 18.70 4.55 -1.51
N ALA A 99 18.56 3.68 -0.50
CA ALA A 99 17.68 2.52 -0.56
C ALA A 99 16.21 2.90 -0.72
N ARG A 100 15.78 4.01 -0.10
CA ARG A 100 14.43 4.57 -0.29
C ARG A 100 14.25 5.13 -1.69
N LEU A 101 15.21 5.92 -2.19
CA LEU A 101 15.16 6.48 -3.55
C LEU A 101 15.12 5.40 -4.64
N GLN A 102 15.82 4.28 -4.44
CA GLN A 102 15.74 3.13 -5.35
C GLN A 102 14.33 2.54 -5.41
N ARG A 103 13.67 2.38 -4.26
CA ARG A 103 12.27 1.93 -4.19
C ARG A 103 11.31 2.95 -4.82
N THR A 104 11.53 4.24 -4.60
CA THR A 104 10.77 5.30 -5.28
C THR A 104 10.88 5.16 -6.79
N ALA A 105 12.09 4.96 -7.32
CA ALA A 105 12.32 4.78 -8.76
C ALA A 105 11.65 3.52 -9.30
N GLU A 106 11.58 2.44 -8.52
CA GLU A 106 10.83 1.24 -8.90
C GLU A 106 9.31 1.48 -8.93
N LEU A 107 8.76 2.22 -7.96
CA LEU A 107 7.36 2.63 -8.00
C LEU A 107 7.08 3.48 -9.25
N ASP A 108 7.95 4.44 -9.56
CA ASP A 108 7.81 5.27 -10.76
C ASP A 108 7.96 4.47 -12.07
N LYS A 109 8.70 3.36 -12.04
CA LYS A 109 8.76 2.40 -13.16
C LYS A 109 7.46 1.60 -13.33
N TYR A 110 6.95 1.00 -12.24
CA TYR A 110 5.84 0.05 -12.33
C TYR A 110 4.47 0.72 -12.41
N MET A 111 4.24 1.74 -11.58
CA MET A 111 2.90 2.31 -11.38
C MET A 111 2.26 2.88 -12.65
N PRO A 112 2.98 3.58 -13.57
CA PRO A 112 2.37 4.09 -14.80
C PRO A 112 1.71 3.00 -15.66
N THR A 113 2.32 1.81 -15.73
CA THR A 113 1.76 0.64 -16.45
C THR A 113 0.49 0.12 -15.77
N LEU A 114 0.44 0.20 -14.43
CA LEU A 114 -0.63 -0.35 -13.61
C LEU A 114 -1.77 0.65 -13.37
N LYS A 115 -1.69 1.83 -13.99
CA LYS A 115 -2.73 2.85 -13.93
C LYS A 115 -4.04 2.27 -14.47
N GLN A 116 -5.09 2.29 -13.64
CA GLN A 116 -6.40 1.72 -13.97
C GLN A 116 -6.34 0.25 -14.39
N ALA A 117 -5.35 -0.52 -13.93
CA ALA A 117 -5.28 -1.94 -14.19
C ALA A 117 -6.09 -2.74 -13.15
N CYS A 118 -6.52 -3.94 -13.51
CA CYS A 118 -7.20 -4.86 -12.60
C CYS A 118 -6.18 -5.58 -11.70
N PRO A 119 -6.19 -5.39 -10.36
CA PRO A 119 -5.20 -6.01 -9.47
C PRO A 119 -5.36 -7.54 -9.39
N TYR A 120 -6.55 -8.06 -9.65
CA TYR A 120 -6.79 -9.51 -9.65
C TYR A 120 -6.06 -10.20 -10.82
N HIS A 121 -6.27 -9.72 -12.05
CA HIS A 121 -5.58 -10.25 -13.23
C HIS A 121 -4.06 -10.07 -13.12
N PHE A 122 -3.63 -8.95 -12.53
CA PHE A 122 -2.22 -8.72 -12.30
C PHE A 122 -1.61 -9.78 -11.37
N VAL A 123 -2.30 -10.19 -10.29
CA VAL A 123 -1.78 -11.20 -9.37
C VAL A 123 -1.90 -12.63 -9.92
N HIS A 124 -3.06 -13.02 -10.44
CA HIS A 124 -3.33 -14.40 -10.84
C HIS A 124 -2.84 -14.74 -12.25
N ALA A 125 -3.04 -13.82 -13.21
CA ALA A 125 -2.68 -14.04 -14.60
C ALA A 125 -1.35 -13.37 -14.99
N LYS A 126 -0.74 -12.59 -14.09
CA LYS A 126 0.48 -11.81 -14.36
C LYS A 126 0.32 -10.98 -15.62
N SER A 127 -0.85 -10.37 -15.78
CA SER A 127 -1.22 -9.58 -16.94
C SER A 127 -1.81 -8.23 -16.53
N VAL A 128 -1.61 -7.24 -17.37
CA VAL A 128 -2.16 -5.88 -17.18
C VAL A 128 -3.37 -5.75 -18.08
N VAL A 129 -4.55 -5.84 -17.47
CA VAL A 129 -5.84 -5.68 -18.13
C VAL A 129 -6.50 -4.44 -17.52
N ALA A 130 -7.21 -3.65 -18.33
CA ALA A 130 -7.97 -2.51 -17.84
C ALA A 130 -8.95 -2.95 -16.73
N ASP A 131 -9.06 -2.14 -15.69
CA ASP A 131 -10.02 -2.35 -14.62
C ASP A 131 -11.39 -1.87 -15.09
N ASP A 132 -12.16 -2.77 -15.69
CA ASP A 132 -13.56 -2.52 -16.06
C ASP A 132 -14.48 -2.54 -14.82
N TYR A 133 -14.02 -2.04 -13.67
CA TYR A 133 -14.78 -1.99 -12.42
C TYR A 133 -16.16 -1.36 -12.67
N PRO A 134 -17.27 -2.04 -12.31
CA PRO A 134 -17.38 -3.19 -11.39
C PRO A 134 -17.40 -4.59 -12.04
N ARG A 135 -17.13 -4.73 -13.34
CA ARG A 135 -17.42 -5.94 -14.14
C ARG A 135 -16.25 -6.88 -14.37
N CYS A 136 -15.18 -6.78 -13.58
CA CYS A 136 -14.23 -7.89 -13.55
C CYS A 136 -14.98 -9.11 -12.97
N SER A 137 -15.44 -10.01 -13.84
CA SER A 137 -16.28 -11.18 -13.49
C SER A 137 -15.62 -12.06 -12.42
N TRP A 138 -14.29 -12.03 -12.35
CA TRP A 138 -13.49 -12.72 -11.35
C TRP A 138 -13.55 -12.09 -9.95
N MET A 139 -13.89 -10.80 -9.83
CA MET A 139 -14.07 -10.16 -8.52
C MET A 139 -15.34 -10.61 -7.79
N GLY A 140 -16.28 -11.27 -8.49
CA GLY A 140 -17.44 -11.93 -7.87
C GLY A 140 -17.07 -13.13 -6.98
N TYR A 141 -15.83 -13.65 -7.07
CA TYR A 141 -15.36 -14.83 -6.35
C TYR A 141 -14.35 -14.53 -5.23
N GLY A 142 -14.08 -13.24 -4.94
CA GLY A 142 -13.17 -12.85 -3.86
C GLY A 142 -13.85 -12.67 -2.51
N ASN A 143 -13.13 -12.92 -1.43
CA ASN A 143 -13.55 -12.55 -0.07
C ASN A 143 -13.54 -11.01 0.09
N LEU A 144 -14.56 -10.33 -0.44
CA LEU A 144 -14.67 -8.87 -0.40
C LEU A 144 -14.71 -8.34 1.03
N ASP A 145 -15.31 -9.08 1.96
CA ASP A 145 -15.40 -8.69 3.36
C ASP A 145 -14.06 -8.85 4.07
N GLY A 146 -13.30 -9.91 3.76
CA GLY A 146 -11.91 -10.06 4.19
C GLY A 146 -11.01 -8.93 3.67
N TYR A 147 -11.17 -8.52 2.41
CA TYR A 147 -10.44 -7.36 1.88
C TYR A 147 -10.83 -6.05 2.58
N LYS A 148 -12.12 -5.83 2.85
CA LYS A 148 -12.57 -4.64 3.58
C LYS A 148 -11.99 -4.62 4.99
N HIS A 149 -12.01 -5.75 5.70
CA HIS A 149 -11.38 -5.90 7.01
C HIS A 149 -9.91 -5.53 6.95
N PHE A 150 -9.15 -6.20 6.07
CA PHE A 150 -7.74 -5.94 5.82
C PHE A 150 -7.47 -4.46 5.51
N LYS A 151 -8.25 -3.85 4.62
CA LYS A 151 -8.02 -2.45 4.25
C LYS A 151 -8.30 -1.49 5.40
N ASN A 152 -9.25 -1.81 6.26
CA ASN A 152 -9.66 -0.99 7.40
C ASN A 152 -8.71 -1.16 8.60
N SER A 153 -8.03 -2.30 8.75
CA SER A 153 -7.02 -2.49 9.79
C SER A 153 -5.70 -1.76 9.49
N LEU A 154 -5.46 -1.41 8.22
CA LEU A 154 -4.30 -0.61 7.84
C LEU A 154 -4.45 0.87 8.26
N THR A 155 -3.79 1.24 9.36
CA THR A 155 -3.69 2.62 9.85
C THR A 155 -2.28 3.17 9.62
N PHE A 156 -2.17 4.24 8.83
CA PHE A 156 -0.91 4.94 8.59
C PHE A 156 -0.81 6.21 9.43
N GLU A 157 0.42 6.63 9.74
CA GLU A 157 0.67 7.97 10.23
C GLU A 157 0.13 9.00 9.20
N SER A 158 -0.44 10.10 9.69
CA SER A 158 -1.09 11.11 8.84
C SER A 158 -0.16 11.64 7.75
N TYR A 159 -0.65 11.70 6.50
CA TYR A 159 0.06 12.23 5.32
C TYR A 159 1.33 11.49 4.92
N THR A 160 1.53 10.27 5.41
CA THR A 160 2.72 9.46 5.08
C THR A 160 2.49 8.60 3.85
N TYR A 161 1.27 8.07 3.72
CA TYR A 161 0.80 7.32 2.56
C TYR A 161 -0.55 7.84 2.08
N CYS A 162 -0.82 7.66 0.80
CA CYS A 162 -2.12 7.89 0.23
C CYS A 162 -3.10 6.83 0.74
N TYR A 163 -4.10 7.24 1.52
CA TYR A 163 -5.07 6.30 2.09
C TYR A 163 -5.85 5.50 1.02
N ARG A 164 -5.99 6.05 -0.20
CA ARG A 164 -6.65 5.37 -1.32
C ARG A 164 -5.79 4.22 -1.85
N CYS A 165 -4.52 4.49 -2.16
CA CYS A 165 -3.66 3.57 -2.91
C CYS A 165 -2.46 3.01 -2.19
N GLY A 166 -2.12 3.46 -0.99
CA GLY A 166 -0.94 3.00 -0.25
C GLY A 166 0.37 3.57 -0.77
N MET A 167 0.36 4.42 -1.80
CA MET A 167 1.57 5.07 -2.29
C MET A 167 2.16 6.02 -1.25
N PRO A 168 3.49 6.06 -1.07
CA PRO A 168 4.13 7.02 -0.19
C PRO A 168 3.86 8.44 -0.68
N GLN A 169 3.61 9.36 0.26
CA GLN A 169 3.49 10.78 -0.01
C GLN A 169 4.81 11.49 0.29
N GLU A 170 5.07 12.56 -0.45
CA GLU A 170 6.21 13.41 -0.19
C GLU A 170 6.03 14.13 1.16
N ARG A 171 6.90 13.81 2.13
CA ARG A 171 6.95 14.55 3.40
C ARG A 171 7.79 15.81 3.15
N GLN A 172 7.23 16.98 3.43
CA GLN A 172 7.97 18.26 3.46
C GLN A 172 8.71 18.66 2.17
N HIS A 173 8.26 18.21 0.99
CA HIS A 173 8.90 18.52 -0.29
C HIS A 173 10.37 18.07 -0.40
N ASN A 174 10.68 16.92 0.22
CA ASN A 174 12.04 16.37 0.25
C ASN A 174 12.46 15.65 -1.05
N GLY A 175 11.59 15.56 -2.06
CA GLY A 175 11.86 14.89 -3.34
C GLY A 175 11.92 13.37 -3.27
N GLU A 176 11.54 12.74 -2.15
CA GLU A 176 11.64 11.28 -1.97
C GLU A 176 10.33 10.55 -2.33
N GLY A 177 9.26 11.31 -2.59
CA GLY A 177 7.97 10.78 -3.02
C GLY A 177 7.97 10.37 -4.50
N PRO A 178 7.20 9.34 -4.88
CA PRO A 178 7.08 8.90 -6.26
C PRO A 178 6.38 9.94 -7.13
N MET A 179 7.00 10.28 -8.26
CA MET A 179 6.54 11.29 -9.21
C MET A 179 5.17 10.95 -9.79
N CYS A 180 4.91 9.66 -10.00
CA CYS A 180 3.66 9.18 -10.57
C CYS A 180 2.42 9.49 -9.70
N HIS A 181 2.60 9.92 -8.44
CA HIS A 181 1.54 10.32 -7.52
C HIS A 181 1.55 11.81 -7.13
N MET A 182 2.54 12.59 -7.59
CA MET A 182 2.75 13.97 -7.15
C MET A 182 1.54 14.88 -7.41
N ASN A 183 0.86 14.70 -8.55
CA ASN A 183 -0.32 15.47 -8.95
C ASN A 183 -1.64 14.98 -8.33
N HIS A 184 -1.61 13.90 -7.53
CA HIS A 184 -2.79 13.25 -6.95
C HIS A 184 -2.74 13.25 -5.41
N ASN A 185 -1.97 14.17 -4.84
CA ASN A 185 -1.88 14.35 -3.40
C ASN A 185 -3.20 14.90 -2.81
N PHE A 186 -3.30 14.93 -1.48
CA PHE A 186 -4.48 15.38 -0.75
C PHE A 186 -4.95 16.80 -1.09
N ARG A 187 -4.08 17.65 -1.63
CA ARG A 187 -4.39 19.04 -2.02
C ARG A 187 -5.02 19.14 -3.41
N SER A 188 -4.67 18.23 -4.30
CA SER A 188 -5.00 18.30 -5.74
C SER A 188 -6.51 18.19 -6.05
N LYS A 189 -7.34 17.68 -5.12
CA LYS A 189 -8.75 17.28 -5.33
C LYS A 189 -8.98 16.28 -6.47
N LEU A 190 -7.95 15.90 -7.22
CA LEU A 190 -8.02 14.90 -8.26
C LEU A 190 -8.09 13.50 -7.63
N PRO A 191 -8.95 12.61 -8.13
CA PRO A 191 -8.99 11.24 -7.64
C PRO A 191 -7.65 10.54 -7.91
N CYS A 192 -7.20 9.74 -6.95
CA CYS A 192 -6.00 8.93 -7.13
C CYS A 192 -6.24 7.89 -8.25
N PRO A 193 -5.44 7.90 -9.35
CA PRO A 193 -5.69 7.05 -10.51
C PRO A 193 -5.34 5.58 -10.25
N TYR A 194 -4.57 5.30 -9.20
CA TYR A 194 -4.21 3.96 -8.77
C TYR A 194 -5.22 3.38 -7.75
N SER A 195 -6.19 4.17 -7.29
CA SER A 195 -7.27 3.74 -6.40
C SER A 195 -6.78 2.78 -5.31
N HIS A 196 -7.32 1.57 -5.15
CA HIS A 196 -6.91 0.59 -4.13
C HIS A 196 -5.87 -0.44 -4.59
N PHE A 197 -5.11 -0.16 -5.66
CA PHE A 197 -4.34 -1.19 -6.37
C PHE A 197 -3.30 -1.89 -5.49
N ILE A 198 -2.42 -1.16 -4.79
CA ILE A 198 -1.36 -1.75 -3.94
C ILE A 198 -1.97 -2.61 -2.83
N PHE A 199 -2.99 -2.09 -2.14
CA PHE A 199 -3.69 -2.83 -1.08
C PHE A 199 -4.28 -4.14 -1.61
N ARG A 200 -4.95 -4.09 -2.77
CA ARG A 200 -5.54 -5.28 -3.38
C ARG A 200 -4.48 -6.28 -3.83
N VAL A 201 -3.36 -5.83 -4.40
CA VAL A 201 -2.25 -6.73 -4.79
C VAL A 201 -1.67 -7.42 -3.56
N ALA A 202 -1.33 -6.68 -2.51
CA ALA A 202 -0.77 -7.25 -1.29
C ALA A 202 -1.73 -8.26 -0.62
N TYR A 203 -3.02 -7.91 -0.54
CA TYR A 203 -4.05 -8.81 -0.01
C TYR A 203 -4.16 -10.09 -0.84
N ARG A 204 -4.14 -10.00 -2.18
CA ARG A 204 -4.23 -11.17 -3.05
C ARG A 204 -2.98 -12.04 -3.00
N VAL A 205 -1.80 -11.44 -2.91
CA VAL A 205 -0.54 -12.18 -2.66
C VAL A 205 -0.65 -12.96 -1.36
N TRP A 206 -1.22 -12.36 -0.31
CA TRP A 206 -1.47 -13.04 0.95
C TRP A 206 -2.49 -14.17 0.80
N GLU A 207 -3.62 -13.99 0.13
CA GLU A 207 -4.65 -15.03 -0.02
C GLU A 207 -4.16 -16.27 -0.78
N VAL A 208 -3.26 -16.12 -1.75
CA VAL A 208 -2.71 -17.24 -2.54
C VAL A 208 -1.58 -17.90 -1.78
N LEU A 209 -1.80 -19.13 -1.28
CA LEU A 209 -0.86 -19.84 -0.41
C LEU A 209 0.55 -19.95 -1.02
N GLU A 210 0.66 -20.29 -2.31
CA GLU A 210 1.95 -20.42 -3.00
C GLU A 210 2.71 -19.09 -3.06
N LEU A 211 1.99 -17.99 -3.33
CA LEU A 211 2.58 -16.65 -3.36
C LEU A 211 2.97 -16.19 -1.97
N ARG A 212 2.14 -16.43 -0.95
CA ARG A 212 2.44 -16.13 0.46
C ARG A 212 3.72 -16.82 0.91
N VAL A 213 3.82 -18.14 0.71
CA VAL A 213 5.00 -18.91 1.12
C VAL A 213 6.25 -18.39 0.41
N GLN A 214 6.15 -18.10 -0.90
CA GLN A 214 7.28 -17.57 -1.65
C GLN A 214 7.69 -16.17 -1.19
N MET A 215 6.72 -15.28 -0.98
CA MET A 215 6.93 -13.91 -0.49
C MET A 215 7.67 -13.92 0.85
N MET A 216 7.20 -14.71 1.82
CA MET A 216 7.81 -14.79 3.15
C MET A 216 9.26 -15.30 3.06
N LYS A 217 9.51 -16.32 2.23
CA LYS A 217 10.86 -16.83 1.97
C LYS A 217 11.78 -15.78 1.37
N ASP A 218 11.32 -15.07 0.34
CA ASP A 218 12.13 -14.12 -0.43
C ASP A 218 12.39 -12.82 0.36
N LEU A 219 11.46 -12.42 1.22
CA LEU A 219 11.63 -11.27 2.13
C LEU A 219 12.41 -11.62 3.40
N GLY A 220 12.79 -12.89 3.59
CA GLY A 220 13.64 -13.34 4.69
C GLY A 220 12.89 -13.54 6.02
N GLU A 221 11.57 -13.62 5.98
CA GLU A 221 10.72 -13.81 7.16
C GLU A 221 10.73 -15.27 7.61
N LYS A 222 11.16 -15.50 8.85
CA LYS A 222 11.42 -16.84 9.38
C LYS A 222 10.24 -17.45 10.15
N ASP A 223 9.28 -16.62 10.56
CA ASP A 223 8.19 -17.02 11.45
C ASP A 223 6.94 -17.46 10.67
N MET A 224 7.04 -18.61 10.00
CA MET A 224 5.91 -19.26 9.32
C MET A 224 5.33 -20.40 10.18
N PRO A 225 3.99 -20.58 10.23
CA PRO A 225 2.95 -19.81 9.52
C PRO A 225 2.46 -18.57 10.29
N MET A 226 2.25 -17.47 9.55
CA MET A 226 1.66 -16.22 10.06
C MET A 226 0.14 -16.20 9.85
N THR A 227 -0.62 -15.74 10.85
CA THR A 227 -2.08 -15.53 10.76
C THR A 227 -2.41 -14.26 9.98
N GLN A 228 -3.68 -14.07 9.59
CA GLN A 228 -4.07 -12.83 8.91
C GLN A 228 -3.84 -11.59 9.78
N ASP A 229 -4.19 -11.63 11.06
CA ASP A 229 -3.98 -10.50 11.98
C ASP A 229 -2.50 -10.18 12.16
N GLN A 230 -1.64 -11.20 12.22
CA GLN A 230 -0.19 -11.01 12.28
C GLN A 230 0.34 -10.38 10.98
N PHE A 231 -0.18 -10.78 9.82
CA PHE A 231 0.16 -10.15 8.55
C PHE A 231 -0.29 -8.71 8.47
N GLU A 232 -1.50 -8.39 8.95
CA GLU A 232 -2.02 -7.03 9.00
C GLU A 232 -1.15 -6.12 9.87
N ALA A 233 -0.69 -6.62 11.02
CA ALA A 233 0.26 -5.90 11.88
C ALA A 233 1.63 -5.73 11.20
N TRP A 234 2.21 -6.84 10.71
CA TRP A 234 3.52 -6.83 10.04
C TRP A 234 3.54 -5.92 8.79
N ALA A 235 2.45 -5.88 8.02
CA ALA A 235 2.34 -5.07 6.81
C ALA A 235 2.48 -3.55 7.07
N LEU A 236 2.21 -3.10 8.30
CA LEU A 236 2.34 -1.70 8.72
C LEU A 236 3.72 -1.37 9.29
N GLU A 237 4.53 -2.37 9.62
CA GLU A 237 5.87 -2.14 10.16
C GLU A 237 6.74 -1.44 9.13
N GLU A 238 7.53 -0.47 9.61
CA GLU A 238 8.52 0.27 8.83
C GLU A 238 9.88 0.07 9.46
N GLU A 239 10.85 -0.31 8.63
CA GLU A 239 12.25 -0.29 8.98
C GLU A 239 12.93 0.95 8.41
N GLU A 240 13.97 1.45 9.08
CA GLU A 240 14.71 2.62 8.61
C GLU A 240 15.27 2.41 7.19
N GLY A 241 14.95 3.33 6.27
CA GLY A 241 15.38 3.24 4.86
C GLY A 241 14.51 2.33 3.98
N ARG A 242 13.45 1.73 4.53
CA ARG A 242 12.45 0.95 3.79
C ARG A 242 11.09 1.65 3.83
N TYR A 243 10.21 1.27 2.91
CA TYR A 243 8.79 1.57 3.08
C TYR A 243 8.16 0.54 4.01
N ASN A 244 6.88 0.73 4.35
CA ASN A 244 6.14 -0.30 5.07
C ASN A 244 6.18 -1.64 4.32
N ASN A 245 6.07 -2.73 5.07
CA ASN A 245 6.15 -4.06 4.50
C ASN A 245 5.07 -4.34 3.45
N LEU A 246 3.89 -3.71 3.55
CA LEU A 246 2.86 -3.75 2.50
C LEU A 246 3.40 -3.31 1.13
N LEU A 247 4.15 -2.21 1.07
CA LEU A 247 4.78 -1.73 -0.17
C LEU A 247 5.93 -2.65 -0.61
N GLU A 248 6.67 -3.23 0.33
CA GLU A 248 7.71 -4.21 0.01
C GLU A 248 7.10 -5.46 -0.63
N VAL A 249 5.93 -5.94 -0.16
CA VAL A 249 5.17 -7.03 -0.79
C VAL A 249 4.78 -6.67 -2.22
N PHE A 250 4.26 -5.46 -2.42
CA PHE A 250 3.88 -4.99 -3.75
C PHE A 250 5.09 -4.92 -4.71
N LEU A 251 6.20 -4.33 -4.27
CA LEU A 251 7.43 -4.23 -5.05
C LEU A 251 8.04 -5.60 -5.33
N TRP A 252 8.07 -6.50 -4.34
CA TRP A 252 8.47 -7.90 -4.54
C TRP A 252 7.66 -8.55 -5.66
N PHE A 253 6.34 -8.39 -5.63
CA PHE A 253 5.48 -8.99 -6.64
C PHE A 253 5.72 -8.38 -8.02
N CYS A 254 5.88 -7.06 -8.11
CA CYS A 254 6.23 -6.40 -9.38
C CYS A 254 7.57 -6.88 -9.94
N ARG A 255 8.62 -6.98 -9.11
CA ARG A 255 9.93 -7.51 -9.51
C ARG A 255 9.84 -8.95 -10.00
N LYS A 256 9.02 -9.78 -9.35
CA LYS A 256 8.76 -11.16 -9.76
C LYS A 256 8.10 -11.21 -11.14
N VAL A 257 7.05 -10.42 -11.34
CA VAL A 257 6.35 -10.31 -12.63
C VAL A 257 7.27 -9.78 -13.72
N ASP A 258 8.08 -8.76 -13.44
CA ASP A 258 9.03 -8.19 -14.40
C ASP A 258 10.12 -9.19 -14.81
N ARG A 259 10.59 -10.03 -13.87
CA ARG A 259 11.56 -11.09 -14.17
C ARG A 259 10.96 -12.19 -15.03
N GLU A 260 9.72 -12.59 -14.76
CA GLU A 260 9.02 -13.66 -15.46
C GLU A 260 8.47 -13.19 -16.82
N ASN A 261 8.13 -11.91 -16.95
CA ASN A 261 7.62 -11.29 -18.17
C ASN A 261 8.10 -9.83 -18.32
N PRO A 262 9.33 -9.60 -18.81
CA PRO A 262 9.93 -8.27 -18.93
C PRO A 262 9.17 -7.31 -19.87
N ARG A 263 8.26 -7.82 -20.69
CA ARG A 263 7.48 -7.02 -21.64
C ARG A 263 6.35 -6.25 -20.99
N ILE A 264 5.92 -6.64 -19.79
CA ILE A 264 4.80 -5.99 -19.09
C ILE A 264 5.13 -4.54 -18.79
N PHE A 265 6.30 -4.29 -18.20
CA PHE A 265 6.72 -2.93 -17.81
C PHE A 265 7.63 -2.25 -18.85
N GLY A 266 8.16 -3.00 -19.83
CA GLY A 266 9.10 -2.49 -20.83
C GLY A 266 8.48 -1.65 -21.96
N ARG A 267 7.15 -1.55 -22.07
CA ARG A 267 6.48 -0.90 -23.23
C ARG A 267 6.07 0.57 -23.04
N VAL A 268 6.30 1.17 -21.87
CA VAL A 268 5.73 2.49 -21.55
C VAL A 268 6.50 3.69 -22.16
N PHE A 269 7.60 3.48 -22.87
CA PHE A 269 8.41 4.59 -23.43
C PHE A 269 8.27 4.82 -24.94
N GLY A 270 7.11 4.53 -25.53
CA GLY A 270 6.95 4.73 -26.98
C GLY A 270 5.53 5.05 -27.42
N SER A 271 4.89 6.09 -26.90
CA SER A 271 3.89 6.92 -27.62
C SER A 271 3.15 7.91 -26.70
N ALA A 272 3.48 9.19 -26.85
CA ALA A 272 2.56 10.32 -27.11
C ALA A 272 3.35 11.62 -27.04
#